data_AF-A0ABD2Q3V1-F1
#
_entry.id   AF-A0ABD2Q3V1-F1
#
_cell.length_a   1.000
_cell.length_b   1.000
_cell.length_c   1.000
_cell.angle_alpha   90.00
_cell.angle_beta   90.00
_cell.angle_gamma   90.00
#
_symmetry.space_group_name_H-M   'P 1'
#
loop_
_entity.id
_entity.type
_entity.pdbx_description
1 polymer ?
#
loop_
_entity_poly.entity_id
_entity_poly.type
_entity_poly.pdbx_seq_one_letter_code
_entity_poly.pdbx_strand_id
1 'polypeptide(L)'
;MAVIWVDAHADINTPSQTPSGNIHGMPVSFLLKELRPKLAGLPSIDCITPVLDKSRLAYIGLRSVDDPEWENIRNLGITYFTMRDIDKLGIDKVVTKVLDSVNRK
;
A
#
# COMPACT_ATOMS: atom_id res chain seq x y z
N MET A 1 -2.19 -5.71 -14.91
CA MET A 1 -1.65 -6.20 -13.61
C MET A 1 -2.15 -5.30 -12.49
N ALA A 2 -2.54 -5.90 -11.37
CA ALA A 2 -2.94 -5.27 -10.12
C ALA A 2 -2.35 -6.06 -8.95
N VAL A 3 -2.26 -5.45 -7.77
CA VAL A 3 -1.69 -6.05 -6.56
C VAL A 3 -2.73 -6.03 -5.45
N ILE A 4 -2.95 -7.21 -4.86
CA ILE A 4 -3.71 -7.36 -3.61
C ILE A 4 -2.69 -7.71 -2.54
N TRP A 5 -2.48 -6.80 -1.59
CA TRP A 5 -1.51 -6.94 -0.52
C TRP A 5 -2.20 -7.49 0.72
N VAL A 6 -1.89 -8.74 1.07
CA VAL A 6 -2.48 -9.42 2.23
C VAL A 6 -1.44 -9.44 3.34
N ASP A 7 -1.53 -8.47 4.26
CA ASP A 7 -0.57 -8.31 5.35
C ASP A 7 -1.22 -7.59 6.55
N ALA A 8 -0.60 -7.72 7.72
CA ALA A 8 -0.91 -6.93 8.90
C ALA A 8 -0.47 -5.45 8.76
N HIS A 9 0.60 -5.21 7.99
CA HIS A 9 1.24 -3.92 7.75
C HIS A 9 0.94 -3.41 6.35
N ALA A 10 1.17 -2.11 6.13
CA ALA A 10 0.98 -1.52 4.80
C ALA A 10 2.24 -1.57 3.93
N ASP A 11 3.42 -1.66 4.56
CA ASP A 11 4.72 -1.73 3.90
C ASP A 11 4.95 -0.60 2.87
N ILE A 12 4.39 0.59 3.18
CA ILE A 12 4.34 1.77 2.31
C ILE A 12 5.10 2.95 2.92
N ASN A 13 5.89 2.72 3.96
CA ASN A 13 6.79 3.75 4.47
C ASN A 13 7.78 4.18 3.37
N THR A 14 8.03 5.48 3.28
CA THR A 14 9.13 5.99 2.46
C THR A 14 10.40 6.05 3.32
N PRO A 15 11.61 6.06 2.72
CA PRO A 15 12.87 6.17 3.46
C PRO A 15 12.96 7.42 4.35
N SER A 16 12.23 8.49 4.02
CA SER A 16 12.19 9.73 4.79
C SER A 16 11.15 9.73 5.92
N GLN A 17 10.20 8.80 5.91
CA GLN A 17 9.08 8.74 6.87
C GLN A 17 9.13 7.52 7.80
N THR A 18 9.92 6.50 7.46
CA THR A 18 10.05 5.28 8.27
C THR A 18 10.52 5.58 9.71
N PRO A 19 9.92 4.96 10.73
CA PRO A 19 10.39 5.10 12.11
C PRO A 19 11.62 4.23 12.41
N SER A 20 11.82 3.13 11.67
CA SER A 20 12.84 2.12 11.97
C SER A 20 14.02 2.12 11.00
N GLY A 21 13.85 2.64 9.78
CA GLY A 21 14.85 2.50 8.71
C GLY A 21 14.83 1.12 8.02
N ASN A 22 13.97 0.20 8.45
CA ASN A 22 13.94 -1.16 7.91
C ASN A 22 13.25 -1.22 6.55
N ILE A 23 14.00 -1.67 5.54
CA ILE A 23 13.54 -1.70 4.15
C ILE A 23 12.36 -2.62 3.89
N HIS A 24 12.07 -3.59 4.77
CA HIS A 24 10.94 -4.51 4.59
C HIS A 24 9.59 -3.80 4.70
N GLY A 25 9.52 -2.64 5.38
CA GLY A 25 8.30 -1.85 5.53
C GLY A 25 8.13 -0.78 4.45
N MET A 26 8.96 -0.81 3.41
CA MET A 26 8.98 0.15 2.31
C MET A 26 8.65 -0.38 0.90
N PRO A 27 8.56 -1.70 0.59
CA PRO A 27 8.44 -2.19 -0.77
C PRO A 27 7.35 -1.52 -1.59
N VAL A 28 6.17 -1.26 -1.01
CA VAL A 28 5.05 -0.67 -1.75
C VAL A 28 5.36 0.77 -2.15
N SER A 29 6.09 1.51 -1.31
CA SER A 29 6.48 2.89 -1.63
C SER A 29 7.36 2.96 -2.88
N PHE A 30 8.25 1.98 -3.07
CA PHE A 30 9.14 1.89 -4.24
C PHE A 30 8.41 1.51 -5.52
N LEU A 31 7.28 0.81 -5.42
CA LEU A 31 6.51 0.34 -6.56
C LEU A 31 5.44 1.33 -7.02
N LEU A 32 4.95 2.20 -6.13
CA LEU A 32 3.89 3.18 -6.42
C LEU A 32 4.41 4.41 -7.18
N LYS A 33 3.79 4.69 -8.32
CA LYS A 33 4.12 5.84 -9.18
C LYS A 33 3.96 7.18 -8.46
N GLU A 34 2.92 7.31 -7.65
CA GLU A 34 2.57 8.54 -6.94
C GLU A 34 3.56 8.90 -5.84
N LEU A 35 4.33 7.92 -5.37
CA LEU A 35 5.36 8.13 -4.34
C LEU A 35 6.75 8.35 -4.94
N ARG A 36 6.93 8.22 -6.27
CA ARG A 36 8.22 8.46 -6.93
C ARG A 36 8.86 9.82 -6.59
N PRO A 37 8.11 10.95 -6.52
CA PRO A 37 8.70 12.23 -6.16
C PRO A 37 9.30 12.25 -4.75
N LYS A 38 8.74 11.48 -3.81
CA LYS A 38 9.26 11.34 -2.44
C LYS A 38 10.54 10.48 -2.36
N LEU A 39 10.86 9.76 -3.43
CA LEU A 39 12.02 8.87 -3.54
C LEU A 39 13.14 9.43 -4.42
N ALA A 40 12.96 10.62 -4.98
CA ALA A 40 13.95 11.25 -5.85
C ALA A 40 15.24 11.57 -5.07
N GLY A 41 16.41 11.27 -5.65
CA GLY A 41 17.71 11.60 -5.07
C GLY A 41 18.30 10.53 -4.13
N LEU A 42 17.74 9.32 -4.10
CA LEU A 42 18.30 8.17 -3.39
C LEU A 42 19.06 7.26 -4.37
N PRO A 43 20.41 7.28 -4.38
CA PRO A 43 21.21 6.59 -5.40
C PRO A 43 20.95 5.09 -5.49
N SER A 44 20.64 4.46 -4.36
CA SER A 44 20.37 3.02 -4.26
C SER A 44 19.02 2.59 -4.82
N ILE A 45 18.12 3.53 -5.11
CA ILE A 45 16.72 3.27 -5.49
C ILE A 45 16.41 3.81 -6.89
N ASP A 46 17.33 4.57 -7.49
CA ASP A 46 17.14 5.16 -8.82
C ASP A 46 17.04 4.13 -9.95
N CYS A 47 17.51 2.90 -9.72
CA CYS A 47 17.32 1.78 -10.65
C CYS A 47 15.90 1.22 -10.64
N ILE A 48 15.08 1.54 -9.63
CA ILE A 48 13.70 1.05 -9.51
C ILE A 48 12.77 1.98 -10.29
N THR A 49 12.08 1.42 -11.28
CA THR A 49 11.01 2.10 -12.00
C THR A 49 9.66 1.70 -11.40
N PRO A 50 8.89 2.64 -10.82
CA PRO A 50 7.57 2.34 -10.28
C PRO A 50 6.60 1.88 -11.36
N VAL A 51 6.02 0.69 -11.17
CA VAL A 51 5.10 0.06 -12.13
C VAL A 51 3.65 0.07 -11.67
N LEU A 52 3.40 0.30 -10.38
CA LEU A 52 2.09 0.20 -9.76
C LEU A 52 1.42 1.57 -9.66
N ASP A 53 0.13 1.62 -10.00
CA ASP A 53 -0.74 2.77 -9.81
C ASP A 53 -1.57 2.58 -8.55
N LYS A 54 -1.87 3.64 -7.80
CA LYS A 54 -2.66 3.57 -6.57
C LYS A 54 -4.04 2.91 -6.78
N SER A 55 -4.64 3.07 -7.96
CA SER A 55 -5.94 2.48 -8.30
C SER A 55 -5.89 0.97 -8.49
N ARG A 56 -4.69 0.41 -8.67
CA ARG A 56 -4.44 -1.02 -8.89
C ARG A 56 -3.82 -1.71 -7.68
N LEU A 57 -3.87 -1.06 -6.52
CA LEU A 57 -3.42 -1.58 -5.24
C LEU A 57 -4.61 -1.64 -4.28
N ALA A 58 -4.74 -2.76 -3.57
CA ALA A 58 -5.66 -2.89 -2.46
C ALA A 58 -5.06 -3.70 -1.31
N TYR A 59 -5.37 -3.33 -0.07
CA TYR A 59 -4.92 -4.03 1.13
C TYR A 59 -6.02 -4.89 1.77
N ILE A 60 -5.63 -6.03 2.33
CA ILE A 60 -6.47 -6.90 3.15
C ILE A 60 -5.71 -7.29 4.42
N GLY A 61 -6.33 -7.09 5.58
CA GLY A 61 -5.82 -7.60 6.86
C GLY A 61 -5.05 -6.59 7.71
N LEU A 62 -5.08 -5.30 7.32
CA LEU A 62 -4.38 -4.24 8.04
C LEU A 62 -4.82 -4.20 9.51
N ARG A 63 -3.85 -4.21 10.41
CA ARG A 63 -4.06 -4.07 11.86
C ARG A 63 -2.90 -3.41 12.61
N SER A 64 -1.73 -3.30 11.99
CA SER A 64 -0.52 -2.71 12.56
C SER A 64 0.10 -1.80 11.50
N VAL A 65 -0.31 -0.54 11.48
CA VAL A 65 0.04 0.41 10.42
C VAL A 65 0.52 1.69 11.08
N ASP A 66 1.68 2.19 10.66
CA ASP A 66 2.27 3.41 11.22
C ASP A 66 1.49 4.66 10.80
N ASP A 67 1.59 5.74 11.56
CA ASP A 67 0.90 7.00 11.23
C ASP A 67 1.27 7.55 9.83
N PRO A 68 2.54 7.57 9.39
CA PRO A 68 2.90 8.03 8.05
C PRO A 68 2.34 7.13 6.93
N GLU A 69 2.17 5.83 7.21
CA GLU A 69 1.55 4.90 6.27
C GLU A 69 0.06 5.19 6.12
N TRP A 70 -0.64 5.45 7.24
CA TRP A 70 -2.04 5.87 7.21
C TRP A 70 -2.25 7.15 6.42
N GLU A 71 -1.37 8.14 6.58
CA GLU A 71 -1.39 9.37 5.79
C GLU A 71 -1.25 9.06 4.30
N ASN A 72 -0.29 8.23 3.90
CA ASN A 72 -0.10 7.85 2.50
C ASN A 72 -1.32 7.10 1.94
N ILE A 73 -1.87 6.13 2.67
CA ILE A 73 -3.07 5.37 2.27
C ILE A 73 -4.26 6.30 2.05
N ARG A 74 -4.52 7.20 3.00
CA ARG A 74 -5.68 8.11 2.97
C ARG A 74 -5.53 9.19 1.90
N ASN A 75 -4.35 9.81 1.80
CA ASN A 75 -4.09 10.87 0.83
C ASN A 75 -4.12 10.36 -0.61
N LEU A 76 -3.62 9.15 -0.85
CA LEU A 76 -3.68 8.51 -2.17
C LEU A 76 -5.06 7.89 -2.45
N GLY A 77 -5.89 7.68 -1.44
CA GLY A 77 -7.19 7.01 -1.59
C GLY A 77 -7.03 5.57 -2.04
N ILE A 78 -6.03 4.86 -1.50
CA ILE A 78 -5.80 3.44 -1.78
C ILE A 78 -6.92 2.64 -1.10
N THR A 79 -7.42 1.60 -1.78
CA THR A 79 -8.44 0.74 -1.19
C THR A 79 -7.83 -0.15 -0.12
N TYR A 80 -8.45 -0.25 1.05
CA TYR A 80 -7.96 -1.11 2.13
C TYR A 80 -9.12 -1.70 2.94
N PHE A 81 -8.87 -2.87 3.51
CA PHE A 81 -9.74 -3.53 4.47
C PHE A 81 -8.92 -3.99 5.67
N THR A 82 -9.28 -3.50 6.84
CA THR A 82 -8.66 -3.87 8.11
C THR A 82 -9.21 -5.19 8.63
N MET A 83 -8.56 -5.77 9.66
CA MET A 83 -9.14 -6.93 10.35
C MET A 83 -10.55 -6.66 10.89
N ARG A 84 -10.84 -5.43 11.34
CA ARG A 84 -12.20 -5.05 11.80
C ARG A 84 -13.22 -5.09 10.67
N ASP A 85 -12.82 -4.78 9.44
CA ASP A 85 -13.70 -4.83 8.29
C ASP A 85 -14.00 -6.28 7.89
N ILE A 86 -12.98 -7.15 8.00
CA ILE A 86 -13.14 -8.59 7.80
C ILE A 86 -14.09 -9.19 8.83
N ASP A 87 -13.95 -8.85 10.12
CA ASP A 87 -14.84 -9.32 11.18
C ASP A 87 -16.30 -8.90 10.96
N LYS A 88 -16.52 -7.68 10.43
CA LYS A 88 -17.87 -7.14 10.19
C LYS A 88 -18.53 -7.65 8.92
N LEU A 89 -17.76 -7.78 7.84
CA LEU A 89 -18.29 -8.06 6.50
C LEU A 89 -18.18 -9.54 6.11
N GLY A 90 -17.27 -10.27 6.74
CA GLY A 90 -16.81 -11.58 6.30
C GLY A 90 -15.80 -11.48 5.17
N ILE A 91 -14.86 -12.44 5.13
CA ILE A 91 -13.75 -12.43 4.16
C ILE A 91 -14.24 -12.50 2.70
N ASP A 92 -15.32 -13.22 2.44
CA ASP A 92 -15.90 -13.38 1.10
C ASP A 92 -16.29 -12.02 0.49
N LYS A 93 -17.07 -11.21 1.22
CA LYS A 93 -17.48 -9.88 0.77
C LYS A 93 -16.30 -8.92 0.62
N VAL A 94 -15.30 -9.02 1.49
CA VAL A 94 -14.08 -8.20 1.40
C VAL A 94 -13.33 -8.49 0.11
N VAL A 95 -13.12 -9.78 -0.20
CA VAL A 95 -12.43 -10.19 -1.43
C VAL A 95 -13.19 -9.72 -2.67
N THR A 96 -14.53 -9.87 -2.71
CA THR A 96 -15.33 -9.35 -3.83
C THR A 96 -15.12 -7.85 -4.03
N LYS A 97 -15.22 -7.06 -2.95
CA LYS A 97 -15.04 -5.60 -3.01
C LYS A 97 -13.63 -5.20 -3.45
N VAL A 98 -12.61 -5.92 -3.00
CA VAL A 98 -11.23 -5.70 -3.42
C VAL A 98 -11.06 -5.95 -4.91
N LEU A 99 -11.56 -7.09 -5.42
CA LEU A 99 -11.50 -7.42 -6.84
C LEU A 99 -12.20 -6.36 -7.69
N ASP A 100 -13.39 -5.91 -7.28
CA ASP A 100 -14.11 -4.84 -7.96
C ASP A 100 -13.34 -3.51 -7.97
N SER A 101 -12.63 -3.21 -6.88
CA SER A 101 -11.88 -1.96 -6.75
C SER A 101 -10.72 -1.84 -7.72
N VAL A 102 -9.99 -2.95 -7.95
CA VAL A 102 -8.76 -3.00 -8.77
C VAL A 102 -9.01 -3.42 -10.22
N ASN A 103 -10.19 -3.96 -10.53
CA ASN A 103 -10.57 -4.45 -11.86
C ASN A 103 -11.45 -3.46 -12.65
N ARG A 104 -11.40 -2.16 -12.32
CA ARG A 104 -12.16 -1.15 -13.08
C ARG A 104 -11.60 -1.05 -14.50
N LYS A 105 -12.52 -1.14 -15.47
CA LYS A 105 -12.26 -1.00 -16.92
C LYS A 105 -11.78 0.39 -17.28
#